data_AF-A0A946EZB4-F1
#
_entry.id   AF-A0A946EZB4-F1
#
_cell.length_a   1.000
_cell.length_b   1.000
_cell.length_c   1.000
_cell.angle_alpha   90.00
_cell.angle_beta   90.00
_cell.angle_gamma   90.00
#
_symmetry.space_group_name_H-M   'P 1'
#
loop_
_entity.id
_entity.type
_entity.pdbx_description
1 polymer ?
#
loop_
_entity_poly.entity_id
_entity_poly.type
_entity_poly.pdbx_seq_one_letter_code
_entity_poly.pdbx_strand_id
1 'polypeptide(L)'
;GSSAPLIVLPINQEVHLLEGTYDVYFPTHPPILITEVAIEEDAYSPVVIPQPGVVQLTGFLLGYATILDANHEVVYQWKTGKSAPTGQYLLQPGDYTFVYRARSAQSTEFSFVKSFNIRSGNTTHLSING
;
A
#
# COMPACT_ATOMS: atom_id res chain seq x y z
N GLY A 1 -15.44 14.50 -1.83
CA GLY A 1 -16.61 13.60 -1.81
C GLY A 1 -16.12 12.21 -2.14
N SER A 2 -16.61 11.17 -1.45
CA SER A 2 -16.23 9.80 -1.79
C SER A 2 -16.94 9.40 -3.08
N SER A 3 -16.22 9.36 -4.21
CA SER A 3 -16.74 8.83 -5.47
C SER A 3 -16.68 7.30 -5.41
N ALA A 4 -17.84 6.65 -5.51
CA ALA A 4 -17.90 5.21 -5.69
C ALA A 4 -17.67 4.86 -7.17
N PRO A 5 -17.01 3.73 -7.49
CA PRO A 5 -16.87 3.29 -8.88
C PRO A 5 -18.25 3.11 -9.53
N LEU A 6 -18.41 3.59 -10.77
CA LEU A 6 -19.64 3.41 -11.55
C LEU A 6 -19.85 1.94 -11.94
N ILE A 7 -18.76 1.26 -12.28
CA ILE A 7 -18.73 -0.15 -12.71
C ILE A 7 -17.55 -0.82 -12.00
N VAL A 8 -17.73 -2.06 -11.57
CA VAL A 8 -16.67 -2.92 -11.02
C VAL A 8 -16.45 -4.08 -11.98
N LEU A 9 -15.21 -4.26 -12.41
CA LEU A 9 -14.83 -5.24 -13.43
C LEU A 9 -13.84 -6.26 -12.85
N PRO A 10 -13.87 -7.51 -13.33
CA PRO A 10 -12.86 -8.52 -12.98
C PRO A 10 -11.48 -8.14 -13.54
N ILE A 11 -10.42 -8.55 -12.84
CA ILE A 11 -9.04 -8.40 -13.32
C ILE A 11 -8.73 -9.47 -14.39
N ASN A 12 -7.76 -9.20 -15.27
CA ASN A 12 -7.31 -10.12 -16.33
C ASN A 12 -8.43 -10.57 -17.26
N GLN A 13 -9.34 -9.66 -17.61
CA GLN A 13 -10.40 -9.88 -18.58
C GLN A 13 -10.41 -8.72 -19.58
N GLU A 14 -10.75 -9.03 -20.83
CA GLU A 14 -11.10 -8.03 -21.81
C GLU A 14 -12.54 -7.58 -21.56
N VAL A 15 -12.79 -6.27 -21.59
CA VAL A 15 -14.10 -5.68 -21.37
C VAL A 15 -14.36 -4.64 -22.44
N HIS A 16 -15.53 -4.69 -23.06
CA HIS A 16 -15.97 -3.66 -24.02
C HIS A 16 -16.63 -2.50 -23.28
N LEU A 17 -16.18 -1.28 -23.58
CA LEU A 17 -16.71 -0.03 -23.07
C LEU A 17 -17.06 0.89 -24.24
N LEU A 18 -17.88 1.90 -23.98
CA LEU A 18 -18.12 2.95 -24.98
C LEU A 18 -16.85 3.77 -25.17
N GLU A 19 -16.69 4.35 -26.37
CA GLU A 19 -15.62 5.30 -26.64
C GLU A 19 -15.68 6.47 -25.65
N GLY A 20 -14.52 6.87 -25.13
CA GLY A 20 -14.45 7.96 -24.16
C GLY A 20 -13.25 7.87 -23.24
N THR A 21 -13.30 8.67 -22.18
CA THR A 21 -12.21 8.80 -21.21
C THR A 21 -12.70 8.35 -19.84
N TYR A 22 -11.95 7.47 -19.19
CA TYR A 22 -12.32 6.84 -17.93
C TYR A 22 -11.20 6.93 -16.91
N ASP A 23 -11.57 7.14 -15.64
CA ASP A 23 -10.66 6.94 -14.51
C ASP A 23 -10.79 5.50 -14.03
N VAL A 24 -9.65 4.82 -13.88
CA VAL A 24 -9.59 3.43 -13.44
C VAL A 24 -9.01 3.38 -12.04
N TYR A 25 -9.83 2.88 -11.11
CA TYR A 25 -9.47 2.73 -9.70
C TYR A 25 -9.16 1.27 -9.36
N PHE A 26 -7.97 1.03 -8.82
CA PHE A 26 -7.57 -0.25 -8.26
C PHE A 26 -7.55 -0.17 -6.73
N PRO A 27 -8.30 -1.03 -6.02
CA PRO A 27 -8.36 -1.05 -4.55
C PRO A 27 -7.12 -1.73 -3.93
N THR A 28 -5.92 -1.38 -4.40
CA THR A 28 -4.64 -1.82 -3.84
C THR A 28 -4.32 -1.06 -2.54
N HIS A 29 -3.19 -1.40 -1.91
CA HIS A 29 -2.70 -0.69 -0.72
C HIS A 29 -1.30 -0.13 -1.00
N PRO A 30 -1.10 1.20 -1.08
CA PRO A 30 -2.15 2.21 -1.23
C PRO A 30 -2.95 2.05 -2.54
N PRO A 31 -4.14 2.67 -2.65
CA PRO A 31 -4.93 2.59 -3.87
C PRO A 31 -4.23 3.23 -5.07
N ILE A 32 -4.44 2.67 -6.27
CA ILE A 32 -3.94 3.26 -7.52
C ILE A 32 -5.12 3.83 -8.30
N LEU A 33 -4.99 5.09 -8.70
CA LEU A 33 -5.91 5.77 -9.61
C LEU A 33 -5.14 6.10 -10.88
N ILE A 34 -5.59 5.56 -12.01
CA ILE A 34 -5.09 5.93 -13.34
C ILE A 34 -6.16 6.80 -13.96
N THR A 35 -5.84 8.06 -14.16
CA THR A 35 -6.78 9.04 -14.71
C THR A 35 -6.68 9.08 -16.22
N GLU A 36 -7.78 9.47 -16.85
CA GLU A 36 -7.82 9.79 -18.28
C GLU A 36 -7.43 8.63 -19.22
N VAL A 37 -7.81 7.40 -18.90
CA VAL A 37 -7.63 6.26 -19.81
C VAL A 37 -8.55 6.44 -21.02
N ALA A 38 -7.96 6.62 -22.20
CA ALA A 38 -8.68 6.72 -23.46
C ALA A 38 -9.11 5.34 -23.96
N ILE A 39 -10.39 5.21 -24.30
CA ILE A 39 -10.97 4.05 -24.98
C ILE A 39 -11.38 4.51 -26.37
N GLU A 40 -10.81 3.86 -27.40
CA GLU A 40 -11.06 4.14 -28.82
C GLU A 40 -11.78 2.95 -29.47
N GLU A 41 -12.55 3.22 -30.53
CA GLU A 41 -13.22 2.18 -31.31
C GLU A 41 -12.18 1.24 -31.97
N ASP A 42 -12.46 -0.06 -31.98
CA ASP A 42 -11.60 -1.11 -32.56
C ASP A 42 -10.15 -1.13 -32.04
N ALA A 43 -9.89 -0.58 -30.85
CA ALA A 43 -8.57 -0.53 -30.22
C ALA A 43 -8.54 -1.13 -28.82
N TYR A 44 -7.36 -1.61 -28.41
CA TYR A 44 -7.10 -2.09 -27.06
C TYR A 44 -6.42 -1.00 -26.22
N SER A 45 -6.96 -0.73 -25.03
CA SER A 45 -6.37 0.18 -24.05
C SER A 45 -5.90 -0.61 -22.82
N PRO A 46 -4.73 -1.27 -22.87
CA PRO A 46 -4.26 -2.09 -21.76
C PRO A 46 -3.92 -1.23 -20.54
N VAL A 47 -4.54 -1.55 -19.41
CA VAL A 47 -4.24 -0.91 -18.13
C VAL A 47 -3.48 -1.90 -17.25
N VAL A 48 -2.26 -1.54 -16.87
CA VAL A 48 -1.38 -2.39 -16.06
C VAL A 48 -0.94 -1.63 -14.83
N ILE A 49 -1.04 -2.28 -13.67
CA ILE A 49 -0.47 -1.80 -12.42
C ILE A 49 0.72 -2.69 -12.02
N PRO A 50 1.72 -2.16 -11.29
CA PRO A 50 2.81 -2.99 -10.80
C PRO A 50 2.29 -4.06 -9.82
N GLN A 51 2.95 -5.21 -9.81
CA GLN A 51 2.69 -6.23 -8.78
C GLN A 51 3.09 -5.69 -7.40
N PRO A 52 2.36 -6.03 -6.33
CA PRO A 52 2.75 -5.64 -4.98
C PRO A 52 4.10 -6.26 -4.60
N GLY A 53 4.82 -5.58 -3.71
CA GLY A 53 5.91 -6.17 -2.95
C GLY A 53 5.45 -6.61 -1.56
N VAL A 54 6.33 -7.30 -0.84
CA VAL A 54 6.10 -7.75 0.53
C VAL A 54 6.99 -6.95 1.47
N VAL A 55 6.44 -6.42 2.55
CA VAL A 55 7.24 -6.02 3.73
C VAL A 55 7.10 -7.07 4.82
N GLN A 56 8.22 -7.64 5.22
CA GLN A 56 8.32 -8.62 6.30
C GLN A 56 8.82 -7.91 7.55
N LEU A 57 7.93 -7.76 8.54
CA LEU A 57 8.24 -7.16 9.84
C LEU A 57 8.56 -8.26 10.86
N THR A 58 9.70 -8.16 11.54
CA THR A 58 10.18 -9.19 12.49
C THR A 58 10.80 -8.59 13.74
N GLY A 59 10.70 -9.30 14.86
CA GLY A 59 11.34 -8.91 16.13
C GLY A 59 10.65 -7.78 16.90
N PHE A 60 9.58 -7.18 16.37
CA PHE A 60 8.81 -6.17 17.10
C PHE A 60 7.96 -6.81 18.21
N LEU A 61 7.84 -6.12 19.33
CA LEU A 61 7.00 -6.52 20.46
C LEU A 61 5.66 -5.77 20.43
N LEU A 62 4.78 -6.09 21.38
CA LEU A 62 3.51 -5.38 21.58
C LEU A 62 3.71 -3.87 21.60
N GLY A 63 2.99 -3.16 20.74
CA GLY A 63 3.22 -1.73 20.57
C GLY A 63 2.33 -1.09 19.53
N TYR A 64 2.53 0.21 19.38
CA TYR A 64 1.87 1.02 18.37
C TYR A 64 2.78 1.10 17.16
N ALA A 65 2.20 1.01 15.98
CA ALA A 65 2.96 1.18 14.76
C ALA A 65 2.12 1.81 13.65
N THR A 66 2.81 2.39 12.69
CA THR A 66 2.22 2.82 11.42
C THR A 66 3.22 2.64 10.29
N ILE A 67 2.72 2.29 9.10
CA ILE A 67 3.45 2.46 7.85
C ILE A 67 2.88 3.70 7.18
N LEU A 68 3.76 4.63 6.83
CA LEU A 68 3.44 5.85 6.09
C LEU A 68 3.96 5.72 4.67
N ASP A 69 3.23 6.26 3.70
CA ASP A 69 3.73 6.43 2.33
C ASP A 69 4.70 7.63 2.22
N ALA A 70 5.16 7.91 1.00
CA ALA A 70 6.05 9.03 0.69
C ALA A 70 5.45 10.42 1.03
N ASN A 71 4.13 10.53 1.12
CA ASN A 71 3.42 11.76 1.48
C ASN A 71 3.12 11.84 2.99
N HIS A 72 3.60 10.88 3.78
CA HIS A 72 3.31 10.71 5.20
C HIS A 72 1.85 10.32 5.52
N GLU A 73 1.12 9.79 4.54
CA GLU A 73 -0.24 9.28 4.76
C GLU A 73 -0.21 7.86 5.34
N VAL A 74 -1.14 7.57 6.24
CA VAL A 74 -1.20 6.26 6.93
C VAL A 74 -1.71 5.18 5.99
N VAL A 75 -0.88 4.18 5.73
CA VAL A 75 -1.22 3.02 4.89
C VAL A 75 -1.59 1.79 5.72
N TYR A 76 -0.88 1.55 6.83
CA TYR A 76 -1.20 0.50 7.81
C TYR A 76 -1.02 1.04 9.22
N GLN A 77 -1.87 0.59 10.15
CA GLN A 77 -1.82 1.07 11.54
C GLN A 77 -2.18 0.01 12.58
N TRP A 78 -1.35 -0.08 13.63
CA TRP A 78 -1.59 -0.90 14.81
C TRP A 78 -1.96 0.02 15.98
N LYS A 79 -3.25 0.29 16.14
CA LYS A 79 -3.76 1.32 17.07
C LYS A 79 -3.83 0.90 18.53
N THR A 80 -3.94 -0.40 18.82
CA THR A 80 -4.36 -0.86 20.16
C THR A 80 -3.19 -1.07 21.12
N GLY A 81 -1.97 -1.24 20.61
CA GLY A 81 -0.82 -1.69 21.41
C GLY A 81 -0.95 -3.12 21.94
N LYS A 82 -1.99 -3.86 21.55
CA LYS A 82 -2.29 -5.22 22.03
C LYS A 82 -1.74 -6.31 21.10
N SER A 83 -1.17 -5.93 19.96
CA SER A 83 -0.49 -6.83 19.04
C SER A 83 0.89 -6.29 18.70
N ALA A 84 1.77 -7.21 18.29
CA ALA A 84 3.06 -6.86 17.70
C ALA A 84 2.85 -6.60 16.19
N PRO A 85 3.50 -5.60 15.60
CA PRO A 85 3.45 -5.34 14.17
C PRO A 85 4.41 -6.28 13.42
N THR A 86 4.23 -7.60 13.61
CA THR A 86 5.07 -8.63 12.98
C THR A 86 4.25 -9.41 11.97
N GLY A 87 4.85 -9.77 10.84
CA GLY A 87 4.18 -10.51 9.77
C GLY A 87 4.54 -9.99 8.38
N GLN A 88 3.81 -10.49 7.39
CA GLN A 88 3.93 -10.08 5.99
C GLN A 88 2.78 -9.14 5.62
N TYR A 89 3.11 -8.04 4.96
CA TYR A 89 2.15 -7.06 4.48
C TYR A 89 2.42 -6.77 3.01
N LEU A 90 1.37 -6.79 2.20
CA LEU A 90 1.44 -6.50 0.77
C LEU A 90 1.21 -5.01 0.56
N LEU A 91 2.11 -4.40 -0.19
CA LEU A 91 2.06 -2.97 -0.52
C LEU A 91 2.50 -2.75 -1.95
N GLN A 92 1.91 -1.75 -2.62
CA GLN A 92 2.38 -1.33 -3.93
C GLN A 92 3.83 -0.80 -3.85
N PRO A 93 4.59 -0.84 -4.96
CA PRO A 93 5.94 -0.29 -4.96
C PRO A 93 5.95 1.21 -4.64
N GLY A 94 6.95 1.63 -3.88
CA GLY A 94 7.07 3.01 -3.42
C GLY A 94 8.00 3.16 -2.23
N ASP A 95 8.17 4.41 -1.80
CA ASP A 95 8.91 4.75 -0.59
C ASP A 95 7.97 4.82 0.61
N TYR A 96 8.41 4.24 1.72
CA TYR A 96 7.63 4.10 2.93
C TYR A 96 8.47 4.42 4.16
N THR A 97 7.78 4.81 5.23
CA THR A 97 8.38 4.96 6.56
C THR A 97 7.62 4.12 7.57
N PHE A 98 8.33 3.22 8.24
CA PHE A 98 7.78 2.46 9.36
C PHE A 98 8.11 3.19 10.66
N VAL A 99 7.07 3.50 11.44
CA VAL A 99 7.18 4.08 12.78
C VAL A 99 6.63 3.08 13.78
N TYR A 100 7.42 2.74 14.78
CA TYR A 100 7.04 1.80 15.83
C TYR A 100 7.41 2.34 17.21
N ARG A 101 6.53 2.10 18.18
CA ARG A 101 6.78 2.34 19.59
C ARG A 101 6.32 1.15 20.41
N ALA A 102 7.25 0.57 21.17
CA ALA A 102 6.91 -0.47 22.14
C ALA A 102 5.92 0.05 23.19
N ARG A 103 4.94 -0.77 23.58
CA ARG A 103 3.94 -0.39 24.58
C ARG A 103 4.56 -0.09 25.95
N SER A 104 5.70 -0.72 26.26
CA SER A 104 6.45 -0.53 27.50
C SER A 104 7.33 0.73 27.51
N ALA A 105 7.45 1.45 26.39
CA ALA A 105 8.37 2.58 26.26
C ALA A 105 7.94 3.78 27.14
N GLN A 106 8.84 4.18 28.05
CA GLN A 106 8.63 5.24 29.05
C GLN A 106 8.64 6.67 28.45
N SER A 107 9.11 6.85 27.22
CA SER A 107 9.12 8.14 26.49
C SER A 107 8.85 7.94 24.99
N THR A 108 8.35 8.98 24.31
CA THR A 108 8.09 8.99 22.86
C THR A 108 9.38 9.00 22.03
N GLU A 109 10.48 9.48 22.60
CA GLU A 109 11.81 9.50 21.97
C GLU A 109 12.31 8.08 21.59
N PHE A 110 11.81 7.04 22.26
CA PHE A 110 12.13 5.64 21.98
C PHE A 110 11.34 5.04 20.81
N SER A 111 10.91 5.87 19.85
CA SER A 111 10.23 5.39 18.65
C SER A 111 11.26 4.93 17.61
N PHE A 112 11.12 3.71 17.11
CA PHE A 112 11.86 3.21 15.96
C PHE A 112 11.26 3.82 14.70
N VAL A 113 12.10 4.50 13.90
CA VAL A 113 11.70 5.07 12.61
C VAL A 113 12.67 4.56 11.55
N LYS A 114 12.13 3.92 10.51
CA LYS A 114 12.93 3.38 9.40
C LYS A 114 12.24 3.64 8.07
N SER A 115 12.93 4.35 7.18
CA SER A 115 12.53 4.47 5.78
C SER A 115 13.01 3.28 4.97
N PHE A 116 12.19 2.83 4.02
CA PHE A 116 12.45 1.69 3.16
C PHE A 116 11.70 1.84 1.84
N ASN A 117 12.23 1.20 0.80
CA ASN A 117 11.62 1.18 -0.53
C ASN A 117 11.09 -0.22 -0.82
N ILE A 118 9.84 -0.32 -1.26
CA ILE A 118 9.25 -1.57 -1.75
C ILE A 118 9.39 -1.60 -3.26
N ARG A 119 9.93 -2.71 -3.77
CA ARG A 119 10.01 -3.00 -5.21
C ARG A 119 9.01 -4.08 -5.59
N SER A 120 8.49 -3.99 -6.81
CA SER A 120 7.52 -4.95 -7.34
C SER A 120 8.06 -6.39 -7.27
N GLY A 121 7.26 -7.31 -6.73
CA GLY A 121 7.60 -8.73 -6.62
C GLY A 121 8.68 -9.08 -5.58
N ASN A 122 9.27 -8.09 -4.90
CA ASN A 122 10.34 -8.32 -3.93
C ASN A 122 9.85 -8.29 -2.48
N THR A 123 10.58 -8.98 -1.61
CA THR A 123 10.40 -8.92 -0.16
C THR A 123 11.43 -7.97 0.45
N THR A 124 10.95 -6.97 1.19
CA THR A 124 11.76 -6.06 2.01
C THR A 124 11.67 -6.49 3.46
N HIS A 125 12.81 -6.75 4.10
CA HIS A 125 12.88 -7.20 5.48
C HIS A 125 13.17 -6.03 6.41
N LEU A 126 12.33 -5.85 7.42
CA LEU A 126 12.56 -4.91 8.51
C LEU A 126 12.57 -5.66 9.84
N SER A 127 13.60 -5.39 10.63
CA SER A 127 13.75 -5.97 11.95
C SER A 127 14.14 -4.90 12.96
N ILE A 128 13.74 -5.08 14.21
CA ILE A 128 14.08 -4.13 15.28
C ILE A 128 15.58 -4.08 15.61
N ASN A 129 16.33 -5.14 15.25
CA ASN A 129 17.73 -5.32 15.59
C ASN A 129 18.68 -5.12 14.39
N GLY A 130 18.18 -4.62 13.25
CA GLY A 130 18.92 -4.54 11.98
C GLY A 130 18.70 -3.25 11.20
#